data_AF-A0A954DVY0-F1
#
_entry.id   AF-A0A954DVY0-F1
#
_cell.length_a   1.000
_cell.length_b   1.000
_cell.length_c   1.000
_cell.angle_alpha   90.00
_cell.angle_beta   90.00
_cell.angle_gamma   90.00
#
_symmetry.space_group_name_H-M   'P 1'
#
loop_
_entity.id
_entity.type
_entity.pdbx_description
1 polymer ?
#
loop_
_entity_poly.entity_id
_entity_poly.type
_entity_poly.pdbx_seq_one_letter_code
_entity_poly.pdbx_strand_id
1 'polypeptide(L)'
;TTRDLLRETARLGEWAVRLVDSAGERELESAGGLERLGQDLGRRERAAADLTIWLQPPGAPEPPAVLPGERRVVLPSRGDLPGSSSDALRPLDQPREARERIEAVLHAELRLPKRAWRPGAGVRLELPRGSGSAG
;
A
#
# COMPACT_ATOMS: atom_id res chain seq x y z
N THR A 1 14.38 -13.31 -2.06
CA THR A 1 13.16 -13.63 -1.27
C THR A 1 13.24 -12.87 0.03
N THR A 2 12.37 -11.88 0.23
CA THR A 2 12.20 -11.21 1.52
C THR A 2 11.61 -12.23 2.49
N ARG A 3 12.47 -12.87 3.30
CA ARG A 3 12.07 -13.85 4.34
C ARG A 3 11.77 -13.16 5.67
N ASP A 4 12.37 -11.99 5.88
CA ASP A 4 12.19 -11.15 7.05
C ASP A 4 11.33 -9.96 6.68
N LEU A 5 10.42 -9.59 7.57
CA LEU A 5 9.64 -8.37 7.39
C LEU A 5 10.56 -7.15 7.49
N LEU A 6 10.77 -6.45 6.37
CA LEU A 6 11.58 -5.24 6.36
C LEU A 6 10.68 -4.06 6.67
N ARG A 7 11.03 -3.31 7.72
CA ARG A 7 10.35 -2.06 8.06
C ARG A 7 11.30 -0.90 7.84
N GLU A 8 10.87 0.07 7.06
CA GLU A 8 11.63 1.28 6.82
C GLU A 8 10.73 2.51 6.94
N THR A 9 11.25 3.56 7.58
CA THR A 9 10.59 4.86 7.56
C THR A 9 11.10 5.63 6.34
N ALA A 10 10.18 5.98 5.46
CA ALA A 10 10.48 6.71 4.23
C ALA A 10 9.64 7.98 4.13
N ARG A 11 9.94 8.80 3.12
CA ARG A 11 9.10 9.92 2.72
C ARG A 11 8.53 9.69 1.33
N LEU A 12 7.22 9.82 1.23
CA LEU A 12 6.49 9.77 -0.02
C LEU A 12 5.83 11.14 -0.22
N GLY A 13 6.35 11.93 -1.16
CA GLY A 13 6.12 13.38 -1.20
C GLY A 13 6.45 14.10 0.13
N GLU A 14 5.47 14.82 0.68
CA GLU A 14 5.57 15.50 1.98
C GLU A 14 5.20 14.60 3.18
N TRP A 15 4.80 13.34 2.95
CA TRP A 15 4.30 12.44 3.99
C TRP A 15 5.37 11.49 4.50
N ALA A 16 5.51 11.38 5.81
CA ALA A 16 6.28 10.29 6.42
C ALA A 16 5.43 9.02 6.38
N VAL A 17 5.99 7.94 5.85
CA VAL A 17 5.35 6.64 5.77
C VAL A 17 6.24 5.58 6.40
N ARG A 18 5.63 4.57 7.01
CA ARG A 18 6.34 3.36 7.42
C ARG A 18 6.04 2.29 6.37
N LEU A 19 7.02 1.99 5.55
CA LEU A 19 6.96 0.93 4.57
C LEU A 19 7.23 -0.40 5.27
N VAL A 20 6.41 -1.38 4.96
CA VAL A 20 6.57 -2.76 5.41
C VAL A 20 6.64 -3.62 4.17
N ASP A 21 7.83 -4.11 3.84
CA ASP A 21 8.00 -5.15 2.82
C ASP A 21 7.81 -6.51 3.48
N SER A 22 6.88 -7.28 2.95
CA SER A 22 6.50 -8.58 3.49
C SER A 22 6.83 -9.68 2.49
N ALA A 23 7.05 -10.88 2.99
CA ALA A 23 7.19 -12.05 2.12
C ALA A 23 5.92 -12.20 1.27
N GLY A 24 6.08 -12.47 -0.03
CA GLY A 24 4.94 -12.74 -0.90
C GLY A 24 4.13 -13.93 -0.38
N GLU A 25 2.81 -13.75 -0.27
CA GLU A 25 1.91 -14.85 0.09
C GLU A 25 1.72 -15.75 -1.14
N ARG A 26 2.09 -17.02 -0.99
CA ARG A 26 1.97 -18.06 -2.00
C ARG A 26 1.55 -19.35 -1.33
N GLU A 27 0.82 -20.22 -2.03
CA GLU A 27 0.49 -21.54 -1.49
C GLU A 27 1.76 -22.32 -1.15
N LEU A 28 1.76 -22.91 0.04
CA LEU A 28 2.91 -23.57 0.64
C LEU A 28 2.71 -25.07 0.56
N GLU A 29 2.78 -25.65 -0.64
CA GLU A 29 2.65 -27.11 -0.80
C GLU A 29 3.79 -27.88 -0.10
N SER A 30 4.93 -27.23 0.15
CA SER A 30 6.13 -27.85 0.76
C SER A 30 6.96 -26.91 1.62
N ALA A 31 6.38 -25.81 2.12
CA ALA A 31 7.19 -24.83 2.83
C ALA A 31 7.45 -25.23 4.28
N GLY A 32 8.73 -25.20 4.66
CA GLY A 32 9.17 -25.43 6.04
C GLY A 32 8.56 -24.42 7.02
N GLY A 33 8.60 -24.73 8.32
CA GLY A 33 7.96 -23.94 9.38
C GLY A 33 8.32 -22.44 9.37
N LEU A 34 9.51 -22.08 8.89
CA LEU A 34 9.97 -20.69 8.82
C LEU A 34 9.20 -19.84 7.78
N GLU A 35 8.86 -20.41 6.62
CA GLU A 35 8.14 -19.68 5.57
C GLU A 35 6.68 -19.41 6.00
N ARG A 36 6.08 -20.35 6.74
CA ARG A 36 4.75 -20.15 7.36
C ARG A 36 4.74 -18.98 8.35
N LEU A 37 5.76 -18.91 9.21
CA LEU A 37 5.92 -17.80 10.17
C LEU A 37 6.06 -16.46 9.44
N GLY A 38 6.81 -16.42 8.33
CA GLY A 38 6.95 -15.21 7.50
C GLY A 38 5.61 -14.75 6.91
N GLN A 39 4.79 -15.67 6.41
CA GLN A 39 3.45 -15.34 5.90
C GLN A 39 2.48 -14.93 7.01
N ASP A 40 2.51 -15.59 8.17
CA ASP A 40 1.69 -15.20 9.32
C ASP A 40 2.01 -13.78 9.79
N LEU A 41 3.31 -13.43 9.81
CA LEU A 41 3.74 -12.08 10.12
C LEU A 41 3.28 -11.08 9.06
N GLY A 42 3.42 -11.42 7.77
CA GLY A 42 2.91 -10.61 6.66
C GLY A 42 1.40 -10.34 6.77
N ARG A 43 0.60 -11.37 7.05
CA ARG A 43 -0.85 -11.24 7.26
C ARG A 43 -1.20 -10.31 8.43
N ARG A 44 -0.46 -10.40 9.54
CA ARG A 44 -0.67 -9.54 10.72
C ARG A 44 -0.36 -8.09 10.41
N GLU A 45 0.75 -7.83 9.72
CA GLU A 45 1.11 -6.45 9.33
C GLU A 45 0.15 -5.89 8.30
N ARG A 46 -0.31 -6.71 7.34
CA ARG A 46 -1.36 -6.32 6.38
C ARG A 46 -2.63 -5.89 7.08
N ALA A 47 -3.09 -6.65 8.07
CA ALA A 47 -4.27 -6.33 8.85
C ALA A 47 -4.12 -5.04 9.69
N ALA A 48 -2.89 -4.64 10.01
CA ALA A 48 -2.59 -3.43 10.78
C ALA A 48 -2.22 -2.21 9.91
N ALA A 49 -2.07 -2.40 8.59
CA ALA A 49 -1.67 -1.33 7.68
C ALA A 49 -2.84 -0.40 7.35
N ASP A 50 -2.57 0.91 7.29
CA ASP A 50 -3.55 1.90 6.82
C ASP A 50 -3.91 1.68 5.35
N LEU A 51 -2.96 1.16 4.56
CA LEU A 51 -3.09 0.83 3.15
C LEU A 51 -2.12 -0.29 2.79
N THR A 52 -2.63 -1.30 2.08
CA THR A 52 -1.83 -2.36 1.46
C THR A 52 -1.73 -2.12 -0.04
N ILE A 53 -0.50 -2.08 -0.55
CA ILE A 53 -0.23 -2.07 -2.00
C ILE A 53 0.19 -3.48 -2.40
N TRP A 54 -0.69 -4.18 -3.13
CA TRP A 54 -0.41 -5.53 -3.62
C TRP A 54 0.16 -5.49 -5.02
N LEU A 55 1.38 -5.97 -5.21
CA LEU A 55 2.04 -6.02 -6.51
C LEU A 55 1.68 -7.33 -7.23
N GLN A 56 1.00 -7.20 -8.37
CA GLN A 56 0.52 -8.34 -9.17
C GLN A 56 1.36 -8.48 -10.45
N PRO A 57 2.38 -9.34 -10.49
CA PRO A 57 3.09 -9.61 -11.74
C PRO A 57 2.21 -10.39 -12.74
N PRO A 58 2.54 -10.39 -14.04
CA PRO A 58 1.76 -11.13 -15.03
C PRO A 58 1.71 -12.62 -14.70
N GLY A 59 0.52 -13.21 -14.80
CA GLY A 59 0.29 -14.64 -14.54
C GLY A 59 0.37 -15.06 -13.08
N ALA A 60 0.56 -14.14 -12.13
CA ALA A 60 0.45 -14.46 -10.72
C ALA A 60 -1.00 -14.82 -10.33
N PRO A 61 -1.19 -15.69 -9.33
CA PRO A 61 -2.51 -16.01 -8.81
C PRO A 61 -3.20 -14.76 -8.25
N GLU A 62 -4.54 -14.76 -8.24
CA GLU A 62 -5.29 -13.66 -7.66
C GLU A 62 -4.90 -13.42 -6.19
N PRO A 63 -4.87 -12.15 -5.74
CA PRO A 63 -4.63 -11.85 -4.34
C PRO A 63 -5.71 -12.49 -3.46
N PRO A 64 -5.37 -12.90 -2.23
CA PRO A 64 -6.33 -13.47 -1.29
C PRO A 64 -7.47 -12.49 -1.00
N ALA A 65 -8.61 -12.95 -0.51
CA ALA A 65 -9.73 -12.06 -0.18
C ALA A 65 -9.32 -10.96 0.82
N VAL A 66 -9.84 -9.74 0.61
CA VAL A 66 -9.63 -8.59 1.51
C VAL A 66 -10.37 -8.86 2.84
N LEU A 67 -9.70 -8.64 3.97
CA LEU A 67 -10.34 -8.74 5.28
C LEU A 67 -11.24 -7.53 5.57
N PRO A 68 -12.29 -7.64 6.41
CA PRO A 68 -13.09 -6.49 6.80
C PRO A 68 -12.23 -5.37 7.40
N GLY A 69 -12.32 -4.16 6.82
CA GLY A 69 -11.56 -2.99 7.26
C GLY A 69 -10.17 -2.84 6.62
N GLU A 70 -9.66 -3.87 5.91
CA GLU A 70 -8.42 -3.76 5.15
C GLU A 70 -8.64 -2.87 3.92
N ARG A 71 -7.76 -1.87 3.73
CA ARG A 71 -7.68 -1.10 2.49
C ARG A 71 -6.58 -1.69 1.63
N ARG A 72 -6.94 -2.13 0.43
CA ARG A 72 -5.98 -2.71 -0.51
C ARG A 72 -6.15 -2.17 -1.91
N VAL A 73 -5.03 -1.81 -2.54
CA VAL A 73 -4.95 -1.53 -3.97
C VAL A 73 -4.02 -2.54 -4.62
N VAL A 74 -4.50 -3.15 -5.69
CA VAL A 74 -3.71 -4.08 -6.52
C VAL A 74 -3.11 -3.30 -7.66
N LEU A 75 -1.79 -3.35 -7.80
CA LEU A 75 -1.06 -2.70 -8.89
C LEU A 75 -0.37 -3.76 -9.75
N PRO A 76 -0.60 -3.75 -11.08
CA PRO A 76 0.19 -4.57 -11.98
C PRO A 76 1.67 -4.22 -11.85
N SER A 77 2.54 -5.22 -11.82
CA SER A 77 3.97 -5.06 -11.56
C SER A 77 4.81 -5.88 -12.53
N ARG A 78 6.14 -5.70 -12.48
CA ARG A 78 7.11 -6.35 -13.38
C ARG A 78 6.79 -6.10 -14.85
N GLY A 79 6.54 -4.83 -15.20
CA GLY A 79 6.16 -4.44 -16.56
C GLY A 79 7.21 -4.72 -17.64
N ASP A 80 8.41 -5.13 -17.23
CA ASP A 80 9.51 -5.64 -18.05
C ASP A 80 9.28 -7.08 -18.55
N LEU A 81 8.37 -7.84 -17.94
CA LEU A 81 8.11 -9.22 -18.32
C LEU A 81 7.09 -9.34 -19.47
N PRO A 82 7.22 -10.38 -20.33
CA PRO A 82 6.21 -10.71 -21.32
C PRO A 82 4.84 -10.96 -20.69
N GLY A 83 3.77 -10.51 -21.34
CA GLY A 83 2.40 -10.64 -20.85
C GLY A 83 2.00 -9.61 -19.78
N SER A 84 2.89 -8.69 -19.43
CA SER A 84 2.56 -7.55 -18.56
C SER A 84 1.60 -6.60 -19.24
N SER A 85 0.68 -6.05 -18.43
CA SER A 85 -0.16 -4.94 -18.87
C SER A 85 0.69 -3.70 -19.17
N SER A 86 0.22 -2.86 -20.09
CA SER A 86 0.86 -1.57 -20.40
C SER A 86 0.89 -0.62 -19.20
N ASP A 87 0.01 -0.84 -18.22
CA ASP A 87 -0.02 -0.10 -16.97
C ASP A 87 0.83 -0.75 -15.87
N ALA A 88 1.67 -1.76 -16.13
CA ALA A 88 2.47 -2.38 -15.08
C ALA A 88 3.64 -1.49 -14.61
N LEU A 89 3.90 -1.50 -13.30
CA LEU A 89 5.04 -0.79 -12.71
C LEU A 89 6.38 -1.36 -13.22
N ARG A 90 7.29 -0.46 -13.58
CA ARG A 90 8.66 -0.75 -14.04
C ARG A 90 9.70 0.00 -13.21
N PRO A 91 9.85 -0.30 -11.90
CA PRO A 91 10.66 0.53 -11.01
C PRO A 91 12.16 0.57 -11.36
N LEU A 92 12.68 -0.43 -12.10
CA LEU A 92 14.08 -0.43 -12.53
C LEU A 92 14.32 0.47 -13.75
N ASP A 93 13.40 0.48 -14.72
CA ASP A 93 13.54 1.26 -15.95
C ASP A 93 12.92 2.67 -15.83
N GLN A 94 11.86 2.79 -15.03
CA GLN A 94 11.01 3.97 -14.85
C GLN A 94 10.76 4.23 -13.35
N PRO A 95 11.83 4.46 -12.55
CA PRO A 95 11.72 4.60 -11.09
C PRO A 95 10.86 5.80 -10.67
N ARG A 96 10.91 6.90 -11.45
CA ARG A 96 10.17 8.12 -11.15
C ARG A 96 8.67 7.91 -11.34
N GLU A 97 8.28 7.35 -12.47
CA GLU A 97 6.90 7.07 -12.83
C GLU A 97 6.28 6.05 -11.87
N ALA A 98 7.05 5.01 -11.50
CA ALA A 98 6.61 4.05 -10.49
C ALA A 98 6.34 4.74 -9.15
N ARG A 99 7.23 5.64 -8.71
CA ARG A 99 7.05 6.41 -7.47
C ARG A 99 5.84 7.35 -7.55
N GLU A 100 5.69 8.10 -8.63
CA GLU A 100 4.57 9.04 -8.82
C GLU A 100 3.22 8.30 -8.78
N ARG A 101 3.16 7.08 -9.30
CA ARG A 101 1.95 6.25 -9.24
C ARG A 101 1.66 5.73 -7.84
N ILE A 102 2.68 5.29 -7.10
CA ILE A 102 2.52 4.90 -5.69
C ILE A 102 2.08 6.11 -4.84
N GLU A 103 2.64 7.29 -5.10
CA GLU A 103 2.23 8.57 -4.51
C GLU A 103 0.74 8.86 -4.78
N ALA A 104 0.30 8.75 -6.03
CA ALA A 104 -1.08 8.99 -6.41
C ALA A 104 -2.06 8.04 -5.71
N VAL A 105 -1.71 6.75 -5.62
CA VAL A 105 -2.51 5.74 -4.90
C VAL A 105 -2.61 6.09 -3.42
N LEU A 106 -1.49 6.41 -2.77
CA LEU A 106 -1.47 6.77 -1.36
C LEU A 106 -2.35 7.99 -1.07
N HIS A 107 -2.28 9.04 -1.90
CA HIS A 107 -3.13 10.22 -1.77
C HIS A 107 -4.62 9.91 -1.95
N ALA A 108 -4.97 9.12 -2.96
CA ALA A 108 -6.36 8.78 -3.25
C ALA A 108 -6.98 7.95 -2.12
N GLU A 109 -6.31 6.89 -1.69
CA GLU A 109 -6.86 5.90 -0.76
C GLU A 109 -6.86 6.39 0.70
N LEU A 110 -5.81 7.10 1.11
CA LEU A 110 -5.73 7.66 2.45
C LEU A 110 -6.37 9.05 2.54
N ARG A 111 -6.92 9.56 1.43
CA ARG A 111 -7.55 10.89 1.31
C ARG A 111 -6.65 12.00 1.84
N LEU A 112 -5.35 11.89 1.58
CA LEU A 112 -4.37 12.83 2.11
C LEU A 112 -4.42 14.14 1.31
N PRO A 113 -4.37 15.30 1.98
CA PRO A 113 -4.28 16.58 1.29
C PRO A 113 -3.02 16.64 0.42
N LYS A 114 -3.06 17.43 -0.65
CA LYS A 114 -1.90 17.59 -1.57
C LYS A 114 -0.65 18.16 -0.91
N ARG A 115 -0.79 18.79 0.26
CA ARG A 115 0.30 19.31 1.08
C ARG A 115 0.20 18.73 2.47
N ALA A 116 1.33 18.33 3.02
CA ALA A 116 1.40 17.92 4.42
C ALA A 116 1.13 19.13 5.32
N TRP A 117 0.65 18.83 6.53
CA TRP A 117 0.55 19.83 7.57
C TRP A 117 1.94 20.41 7.88
N ARG A 118 2.01 21.73 8.01
CA ARG A 118 3.23 22.45 8.41
C ARG A 118 3.03 23.00 9.83
N PRO A 119 4.01 22.83 10.74
CA PRO A 119 3.97 23.52 12.03
C PRO A 119 3.68 25.01 11.84
N GLY A 120 2.69 25.53 12.56
CA GLY A 120 2.24 26.92 12.46
C GLY A 120 1.20 27.22 11.36
N ALA A 121 0.90 26.25 10.47
CA ALA A 121 -0.24 26.38 9.56
C ALA A 121 -1.55 26.15 10.33
N GLY A 122 -2.43 27.14 10.35
CA GLY A 122 -3.75 27.03 10.98
C GLY A 122 -4.58 25.94 10.30
N VAL A 123 -5.15 25.04 11.11
CA VAL A 123 -6.14 24.06 10.64
C VAL A 123 -7.52 24.67 10.84
N ARG A 124 -8.35 24.72 9.79
CA ARG A 124 -9.76 25.08 9.96
C ARG A 124 -10.46 23.94 10.69
N LEU A 125 -10.82 24.18 11.95
CA LEU A 125 -11.76 23.35 12.71
C LEU A 125 -13.17 23.74 12.26
N GLU A 126 -13.63 23.24 11.11
CA GLU A 126 -15.04 23.41 10.76
C GLU A 126 -15.88 22.52 11.70
N LEU A 127 -16.47 23.13 12.73
CA LEU A 127 -17.54 22.52 13.50
C LEU A 127 -18.80 22.51 12.63
N PRO A 128 -19.53 21.38 12.52
CA PRO A 128 -20.80 21.36 11.82
C PRO A 128 -21.71 22.39 12.48
N ARG A 129 -22.13 23.40 11.70
CA ARG A 129 -23.19 24.31 12.13
C ARG A 129 -24.43 23.45 12.27
N GLY A 130 -24.88 23.25 13.51
CA GLY A 130 -26.18 22.68 13.78
C GLY A 130 -27.22 23.48 13.01
N SER A 131 -27.82 22.86 12.00
CA SER A 131 -29.06 23.32 11.41
C SER A 131 -30.17 23.00 12.42
N GLY A 132 -30.23 23.81 13.48
CA GLY A 132 -31.46 23.96 14.22
C GLY A 132 -32.46 24.63 13.29
N SER A 133 -33.45 23.87 12.83
CA SER A 133 -34.74 24.44 12.48
C SER A 133 -35.78 23.72 13.31
N ALA A 134 -36.17 24.37 14.39
CA ALA A 134 -37.45 24.12 15.03
C ALA A 134 -38.54 24.59 14.06
N GLY A 135 -39.50 23.71 13.81
CA GLY A 135 -40.79 23.99 13.19
C GLY A 135 -41.84 23.17 13.94
#